data_AF-A0A4S0MT42-F1
#
_entry.id   AF-A0A4S0MT42-F1
#
_cell.length_a   1.000
_cell.length_b   1.000
_cell.length_c   1.000
_cell.angle_alpha   90.00
_cell.angle_beta   90.00
_cell.angle_gamma   90.00
#
_symmetry.space_group_name_H-M   'P 1'
#
loop_
_entity.id
_entity.type
_entity.pdbx_description
1 polymer ?
#
loop_
_entity_poly.entity_id
_entity_poly.type
_entity_poly.pdbx_seq_one_letter_code
_entity_poly.pdbx_strand_id
1 'polypeptide(L)'
;MSNPVLVEVLRGAVVESAHSGAVAVFDADGKSVWEIGDTARPVFPRSAVKAIQALPLVESGAADAYGFGDRELALACASHSGEPEHTKLAAVMLAK
;
A
#
# COMPACT_ATOMS: atom_id res chain seq x y z
N MET A 1 22.73 -4.94 6.06
CA MET A 1 23.04 -6.09 5.16
C MET A 1 22.91 -5.60 3.71
N SER A 2 23.52 -6.23 2.70
CA SER A 2 23.20 -5.89 1.31
C SER A 2 21.87 -6.53 0.90
N ASN A 3 21.06 -5.82 0.12
CA ASN A 3 19.81 -6.38 -0.42
C ASN A 3 20.13 -7.36 -1.57
N PRO A 4 19.72 -8.63 -1.49
CA PRO A 4 19.94 -9.60 -2.57
C PRO A 4 18.99 -9.32 -3.75
N VAL A 5 19.28 -9.92 -4.90
CA VAL A 5 18.35 -9.96 -6.04
C VAL A 5 17.16 -10.83 -5.67
N LEU A 6 15.96 -10.24 -5.72
CA LEU A 6 14.69 -10.92 -5.39
C LEU A 6 13.87 -11.25 -6.62
N VAL A 7 14.05 -10.49 -7.70
CA VAL A 7 13.31 -10.65 -8.95
C VAL A 7 14.26 -10.54 -10.12
N GLU A 8 14.19 -11.52 -11.02
CA GLU A 8 14.84 -11.49 -12.34
C GLU A 8 13.76 -11.45 -13.41
N VAL A 9 13.89 -10.51 -14.35
CA VAL A 9 13.05 -10.40 -15.54
C VAL A 9 13.84 -10.96 -16.71
N LEU A 10 13.30 -11.95 -17.38
CA LEU A 10 13.96 -12.66 -18.48
C LEU A 10 13.49 -12.12 -19.84
N ARG A 11 14.42 -12.01 -20.81
CA ARG A 11 14.12 -11.94 -22.25
C ARG A 11 14.63 -13.21 -22.91
N GLY A 12 13.71 -14.16 -23.11
CA GLY A 12 14.08 -15.53 -23.50
C GLY A 12 14.84 -16.21 -22.37
N ALA A 13 16.04 -16.73 -22.64
CA ALA A 13 16.88 -17.40 -21.64
C ALA A 13 17.86 -16.46 -20.91
N VAL A 14 17.81 -15.15 -21.18
CA VAL A 14 18.76 -14.16 -20.64
C VAL A 14 18.08 -13.29 -19.59
N VAL A 15 18.74 -13.08 -18.45
CA VAL A 15 18.32 -12.09 -17.45
C VAL A 15 18.50 -10.69 -18.04
N GLU A 16 17.40 -10.03 -18.31
CA GLU A 16 17.39 -8.66 -18.83
C GLU A 16 17.41 -7.63 -17.71
N SER A 17 16.76 -7.89 -16.58
CA SER A 17 16.75 -6.99 -15.43
C SER A 17 16.76 -7.77 -14.12
N ALA A 18 17.47 -7.27 -13.12
CA ALA A 18 17.55 -7.83 -11.78
C ALA A 18 17.19 -6.76 -10.76
N HIS A 19 16.29 -7.07 -9.83
CA HIS A 19 15.79 -6.14 -8.83
C HIS A 19 16.16 -6.64 -7.43
N SER A 20 16.99 -5.87 -6.74
CA SER A 20 17.36 -6.15 -5.35
C SER A 20 16.41 -5.51 -4.36
N GLY A 21 16.14 -6.18 -3.25
CA GLY A 21 15.25 -5.65 -2.22
C GLY A 21 15.39 -6.33 -0.86
N ALA A 22 14.51 -5.93 0.04
CA ALA A 22 14.32 -6.56 1.35
C ALA A 22 12.85 -6.96 1.49
N VAL A 23 12.60 -8.05 2.22
CA VAL A 23 11.25 -8.58 2.51
C VAL A 23 11.19 -8.91 3.98
N ALA A 24 10.10 -8.53 4.65
CA ALA A 24 9.82 -8.92 6.01
C ALA A 24 8.38 -9.43 6.11
N VAL A 25 8.20 -10.55 6.79
CA VAL A 25 6.90 -11.17 7.06
C VAL A 25 6.78 -11.33 8.57
N PHE A 26 5.70 -10.79 9.12
CA PHE A 26 5.38 -10.85 10.54
C PHE A 26 4.04 -11.56 10.73
N ASP A 27 3.89 -12.27 11.84
CA ASP A 27 2.58 -12.76 12.28
C ASP A 27 1.76 -11.65 12.97
N ALA A 28 0.55 -12.01 13.41
CA ALA A 28 -0.38 -11.08 14.04
C ALA A 28 0.11 -10.57 15.42
N ASP A 29 1.00 -11.30 16.08
CA ASP A 29 1.61 -10.90 17.36
C ASP A 29 2.85 -10.01 17.15
N GLY A 30 3.21 -9.72 15.89
CA GLY A 30 4.36 -8.91 15.51
C GLY A 30 5.68 -9.66 15.56
N LYS A 31 5.66 -10.99 15.65
CA LYS A 31 6.88 -11.81 15.59
C LYS A 31 7.30 -12.01 14.14
N SER A 32 8.60 -11.85 13.89
CA SER A 32 9.19 -12.10 12.57
C SER A 32 9.09 -13.58 12.22
N VAL A 33 8.39 -13.87 11.11
CA VAL A 33 8.25 -15.20 10.52
C VAL A 33 9.36 -15.44 9.50
N TRP A 34 9.70 -14.40 8.73
CA TRP A 34 10.73 -14.49 7.68
C TRP A 34 11.25 -13.12 7.28
N GLU A 35 12.56 -13.02 7.04
CA GLU A 35 13.21 -11.80 6.58
C GLU A 35 14.30 -12.09 5.53
N ILE A 36 14.40 -11.22 4.53
CA ILE A 36 15.49 -11.19 3.55
C ILE A 36 16.01 -9.77 3.42
N GLY A 37 17.33 -9.60 3.34
CA GLY A 37 17.98 -8.31 3.05
C GLY A 37 18.05 -7.40 4.26
N ASP A 38 18.08 -6.08 4.04
CA ASP A 38 18.14 -5.07 5.09
C ASP A 38 16.75 -4.51 5.43
N THR A 39 15.97 -5.31 6.16
CA THR A 39 14.59 -5.00 6.58
C THR A 39 14.51 -3.86 7.59
N ALA A 40 15.61 -3.56 8.29
CA ALA A 40 15.70 -2.48 9.27
C ALA A 40 16.02 -1.11 8.66
N ARG A 41 16.39 -1.06 7.37
CA ARG A 41 16.75 0.20 6.71
C ARG A 41 15.51 1.10 6.54
N PRO A 42 15.53 2.34 7.06
CA PRO A 42 14.44 3.28 6.83
C PRO A 42 14.29 3.61 5.34
N VAL A 43 13.05 3.62 4.85
CA VAL A 43 12.67 4.04 3.50
C VAL A 43 11.44 4.93 3.56
N PHE A 44 11.25 5.78 2.56
CA PHE A 44 9.97 6.47 2.41
C PHE A 44 8.89 5.46 1.99
N PRO A 45 7.75 5.38 2.69
CA PRO A 45 6.70 4.39 2.39
C PRO A 45 5.97 4.65 1.07
N ARG A 46 6.17 5.84 0.47
CA ARG A 46 5.49 6.27 -0.77
C ARG A 46 3.97 6.05 -0.60
N SER A 47 3.32 5.53 -1.63
CA SER A 47 1.89 5.25 -1.61
C SER A 47 1.42 4.20 -0.60
N ALA A 48 2.31 3.42 0.03
CA ALA A 48 1.92 2.42 1.03
C ALA A 48 1.42 3.05 2.35
N VAL A 49 1.69 4.34 2.58
CA VAL A 49 1.28 5.06 3.80
C VAL A 49 -0.19 5.47 3.80
N LYS A 50 -0.95 5.22 2.72
CA LYS A 50 -2.33 5.73 2.56
C LYS A 50 -3.29 5.30 3.67
N ALA A 51 -3.16 4.07 4.18
CA ALA A 51 -3.99 3.63 5.31
C ALA A 51 -3.76 4.52 6.55
N ILE A 52 -2.52 4.91 6.81
CA ILE A 52 -2.18 5.85 7.89
C ILE A 52 -2.68 7.26 7.55
N GLN A 53 -2.57 7.68 6.28
CA GLN A 53 -3.10 8.98 5.83
C GLN A 53 -4.64 9.07 5.89
N ALA A 54 -5.34 7.93 5.85
CA ALA A 54 -6.78 7.86 5.96
C ALA A 54 -7.26 7.86 7.43
N LEU A 55 -6.38 7.61 8.41
CA LEU A 55 -6.76 7.64 9.84
C LEU A 55 -7.45 8.93 10.25
N PRO A 56 -6.97 10.14 9.89
CA PRO A 56 -7.64 11.38 10.27
C PRO A 56 -9.07 11.50 9.73
N LEU A 57 -9.40 10.89 8.57
CA LEU A 57 -10.77 10.87 8.06
C LEU A 57 -11.73 10.14 9.01
N VAL A 58 -11.24 9.08 9.65
CA VAL A 58 -12.01 8.28 10.62
C VAL A 58 -11.93 8.89 12.02
N GLU A 59 -10.72 9.16 12.52
CA GLU A 59 -10.46 9.61 13.89
C GLU A 59 -11.05 11.00 14.18
N SER A 60 -11.22 11.85 13.15
CA SER A 60 -11.90 13.14 13.30
C SER A 60 -13.43 13.04 13.37
N GLY A 61 -14.01 11.86 13.09
CA GLY A 61 -15.45 11.67 12.94
C GLY A 61 -16.01 12.13 11.59
N ALA A 62 -15.16 12.60 10.66
CA ALA A 62 -15.62 13.05 9.35
C ALA A 62 -16.27 11.92 8.54
N ALA A 63 -15.71 10.71 8.56
CA ALA A 63 -16.31 9.54 7.91
C ALA A 63 -17.76 9.31 8.37
N ASP A 64 -18.01 9.34 9.67
CA ASP A 64 -19.34 9.15 10.25
C ASP A 64 -20.28 10.31 9.88
N ALA A 65 -19.80 11.56 9.98
CA ALA A 65 -20.58 12.75 9.66
C ALA A 65 -21.08 12.76 8.20
N TYR A 66 -20.28 12.24 7.27
CA TYR A 66 -20.65 12.12 5.86
C TYR A 66 -21.29 10.78 5.48
N GLY A 67 -21.39 9.83 6.42
CA GLY A 67 -21.95 8.50 6.21
C GLY A 67 -21.09 7.63 5.26
N PHE A 68 -19.77 7.78 5.31
CA PHE A 68 -18.81 7.02 4.52
C PHE A 68 -18.59 5.63 5.14
N GLY A 69 -18.77 4.58 4.35
CA GLY A 69 -18.59 3.19 4.77
C GLY A 69 -17.40 2.53 4.10
N ASP A 70 -17.42 1.19 4.04
CA ASP A 70 -16.29 0.39 3.54
C ASP A 70 -15.80 0.79 2.15
N ARG A 71 -16.70 1.23 1.26
CA ARG A 71 -16.34 1.61 -0.11
C ARG A 71 -15.53 2.89 -0.14
N GLU A 72 -15.99 3.92 0.56
CA GLU A 72 -15.32 5.21 0.66
C GLU A 72 -13.99 5.11 1.41
N LEU A 73 -13.96 4.31 2.49
CA LEU A 73 -12.73 4.02 3.23
C LEU A 73 -11.73 3.22 2.39
N ALA A 74 -12.19 2.22 1.63
CA ALA A 74 -11.34 1.50 0.68
C ALA A 74 -10.76 2.46 -0.38
N LEU A 75 -11.56 3.38 -0.91
CA LEU A 75 -11.10 4.39 -1.86
C LEU A 75 -10.02 5.30 -1.25
N ALA A 76 -10.22 5.79 -0.01
CA ALA A 76 -9.26 6.64 0.69
C ALA A 76 -7.93 5.93 0.99
N CYS A 77 -7.96 4.62 1.25
CA CYS A 77 -6.78 3.81 1.56
C CYS A 77 -6.02 3.29 0.32
N ALA A 78 -6.62 3.35 -0.87
CA ALA A 78 -6.12 2.67 -2.06
C ALA A 78 -5.19 3.51 -2.95
N SER A 79 -4.33 2.84 -3.70
CA SER A 79 -3.63 3.42 -4.86
C SER A 79 -4.38 3.03 -6.14
N HIS A 80 -5.56 3.61 -6.33
CA HIS A 80 -6.44 3.29 -7.44
C HIS A 80 -5.96 3.90 -8.76
N SER A 81 -6.20 3.20 -9.88
CA SER A 81 -5.88 3.68 -11.24
C SER A 81 -6.88 4.71 -11.79
N GLY A 82 -7.89 5.10 -11.01
CA GLY A 82 -8.90 6.06 -11.45
C GLY A 82 -9.91 5.48 -12.44
N GLU A 83 -10.15 4.16 -12.38
CA GLU A 83 -11.20 3.51 -13.17
C GLU A 83 -12.59 4.14 -12.94
N PRO A 84 -13.56 3.95 -13.86
CA PRO A 84 -14.87 4.59 -13.78
C PRO A 84 -15.60 4.40 -12.45
N GLU A 85 -15.44 3.26 -11.77
CA GLU A 85 -16.02 3.06 -10.45
C GLU A 85 -15.40 3.97 -9.38
N HIS A 86 -14.07 4.13 -9.39
CA HIS A 86 -13.35 5.00 -8.45
C HIS A 86 -13.79 6.47 -8.62
N THR A 87 -13.85 6.96 -9.86
CA THR A 87 -14.22 8.35 -10.13
C THR A 87 -15.69 8.61 -9.82
N LYS A 88 -16.58 7.65 -10.10
CA LYS A 88 -17.99 7.71 -9.71
C LYS A 88 -18.14 7.78 -8.19
N LEU A 89 -17.42 6.94 -7.45
CA LEU A 89 -17.47 6.93 -5.99
C LEU A 89 -16.92 8.25 -5.40
N ALA A 90 -15.79 8.73 -5.91
CA ALA A 90 -15.23 10.02 -5.51
C ALA A 90 -16.22 11.17 -5.75
N ALA A 91 -16.91 11.18 -6.90
CA ALA A 91 -17.93 12.19 -7.19
C ALA A 91 -19.12 12.13 -6.21
N VAL A 92 -19.55 10.93 -5.81
CA VAL A 92 -20.60 10.75 -4.78
C VAL A 92 -20.13 11.29 -3.42
N MET A 93 -18.87 11.02 -3.04
CA MET A 93 -18.30 11.52 -1.79
C MET A 93 -18.21 13.05 -1.77
N LEU A 94 -17.78 13.67 -2.88
CA LEU A 94 -17.65 15.14 -2.99
C LEU A 94 -19.00 15.88 -3.00
N ALA A 95 -20.10 15.17 -3.25
CA ALA A 95 -21.45 15.75 -3.25
C ALA A 95 -22.13 15.72 -1.86
N LYS A 96 -21.44 15.23 -0.83
CA LYS A 96 -21.89 15.18 0.57
C LYS A 96 -21.40 16.39 1.36
#